data_AF-A0A1C4H6T2-F1
#
_entry.id   AF-A0A1C4H6T2-F1
#
_cell.length_a   1.000
_cell.length_b   1.000
_cell.length_c   1.000
_cell.angle_alpha   90.00
_cell.angle_beta   90.00
_cell.angle_gamma   90.00
#
_symmetry.space_group_name_H-M   'P 1'
#
loop_
_entity.id
_entity.type
_entity.pdbx_description
1 polymer ?
#
loop_
_entity_poly.entity_id
_entity_poly.type
_entity_poly.pdbx_seq_one_letter_code
_entity_poly.pdbx_strand_id
1 'polypeptide(L)'
;MTSRSGTITGNNSVGSDNTGKTPRNRGGNGVVRKLKTRHISMIALGGCIGTGLFMTSGGTIAQAGPGGGLVAYAAMGIMIYFLMTSLGELATNMPVSGSFAVYSSKYVDPALGFAMGWDYWLNWAIAGATDISTAALLMQFWFPDSPGWVWSLTMLIIIFCLNAFVVSAFGETEFWLALIKVVTIVIFIVIGLMMICGIMFQPAIGFKNFTYKDGPFVGGLPAIMAVFLIAGYSFQGTEVVGVTAGESEDPSQAVPKAINSVFWRIVLFYLLSIFVIAAIIPYTNPNLLGASDANVTMSPFTIVFQKAGLAAAASVMNAVVLTSILSAVNTGAYASSRMLYGMAKDGYAPKFLGTTTKRGVPLAALITTLCIEALAFSSSIFGPKFYMWLITATGLTGFISWIGIALSHFRFRRAFKAQGHKISELKYHAKLFPFGPLMAIAICLVVICGQNIPALASGNWGEMLMTYFSVILVAILYFGYKFTHHTHIVKLKDMDISSVCPTAPEQQ
;
A
#
# COMPACT_ATOMS: atom_id res chain seq x y z
N MET A 1 -35.93 74.12 -7.40
CA MET A 1 -35.22 75.06 -8.28
C MET A 1 -33.87 74.43 -8.58
N THR A 2 -33.74 73.69 -9.69
CA THR A 2 -33.21 74.16 -11.00
C THR A 2 -31.77 74.67 -10.89
N SER A 3 -30.76 74.26 -11.68
CA SER A 3 -30.64 73.37 -12.83
C SER A 3 -29.20 73.50 -13.40
N ARG A 4 -28.56 72.38 -13.78
CA ARG A 4 -27.60 72.15 -14.92
C ARG A 4 -26.32 73.00 -14.98
N SER A 5 -25.20 72.62 -15.61
CA SER A 5 -24.79 71.66 -16.65
C SER A 5 -23.25 71.47 -16.47
N GLY A 6 -22.53 70.44 -16.92
CA GLY A 6 -22.65 69.64 -18.12
C GLY A 6 -21.54 68.58 -18.21
N THR A 7 -21.69 67.71 -19.21
CA THR A 7 -20.94 66.48 -19.53
C THR A 7 -19.86 66.76 -20.57
N ILE A 8 -18.66 66.15 -20.47
CA ILE A 8 -17.87 65.61 -21.63
C ILE A 8 -17.08 64.37 -21.18
N THR A 9 -17.05 63.39 -22.07
CA THR A 9 -16.47 62.03 -22.10
C THR A 9 -14.93 61.98 -22.19
N GLY A 10 -14.32 60.88 -21.74
CA GLY A 10 -12.88 60.65 -21.92
C GLY A 10 -12.39 59.29 -21.44
N ASN A 11 -12.38 58.34 -22.38
CA ASN A 11 -11.87 56.97 -22.36
C ASN A 11 -10.48 56.81 -21.69
N ASN A 12 -10.29 55.78 -20.86
CA ASN A 12 -8.98 55.14 -20.68
C ASN A 12 -9.14 53.68 -20.26
N SER A 13 -8.80 52.82 -21.21
CA SER A 13 -8.61 51.38 -21.12
C SER A 13 -7.60 51.01 -20.02
N VAL A 14 -8.05 50.26 -19.01
CA VAL A 14 -7.15 49.52 -18.12
C VAL A 14 -7.08 48.08 -18.61
N GLY A 15 -5.91 47.74 -19.13
CA GLY A 15 -5.56 46.42 -19.60
C GLY A 15 -5.69 45.36 -18.52
N SER A 16 -6.12 44.19 -18.98
CA SER A 16 -6.14 42.92 -18.27
C SER A 16 -4.77 42.56 -17.71
N ASP A 17 -4.71 42.30 -16.41
CA ASP A 17 -3.73 41.36 -15.86
C ASP A 17 -4.44 40.43 -14.87
N ASN A 18 -5.15 39.48 -15.48
CA ASN A 18 -5.83 38.38 -14.80
C ASN A 18 -4.78 37.32 -14.42
N THR A 19 -3.99 37.59 -13.38
CA THR A 19 -3.23 36.53 -12.70
C THR A 19 -4.09 35.96 -11.59
N GLY A 20 -4.84 34.90 -11.93
CA GLY A 20 -5.67 34.12 -11.03
C GLY A 20 -4.87 33.60 -9.83
N LYS A 21 -4.86 34.37 -8.75
CA LYS A 21 -4.46 33.90 -7.43
C LYS A 21 -5.66 33.20 -6.81
N THR A 22 -5.59 31.88 -6.78
CA THR A 22 -6.41 31.02 -5.93
C THR A 22 -6.52 31.62 -4.52
N PRO A 23 -7.70 31.63 -3.88
CA PRO A 23 -7.82 32.11 -2.52
C PRO A 23 -6.98 31.21 -1.62
N ARG A 24 -5.87 31.74 -1.10
CA ARG A 24 -5.06 31.09 -0.08
C ARG A 24 -5.93 31.00 1.17
N ASN A 25 -6.31 29.78 1.54
CA ASN A 25 -7.00 29.49 2.79
C ASN A 25 -6.17 30.03 3.96
N ARG A 26 -6.48 31.24 4.44
CA ARG A 26 -5.87 31.88 5.61
C ARG A 26 -6.71 31.51 6.83
N GLY A 27 -6.36 30.38 7.45
CA GLY A 27 -6.89 29.95 8.74
C GLY A 27 -7.10 28.44 8.84
N GLY A 28 -6.13 27.69 9.38
CA GLY A 28 -6.34 26.30 9.81
C GLY A 28 -5.11 25.40 9.70
N ASN A 29 -4.67 24.84 10.83
CA ASN A 29 -3.62 23.81 10.92
C ASN A 29 -4.04 22.53 10.15
N GLY A 30 -3.63 22.44 8.88
CA GLY A 30 -3.97 21.38 7.93
C GLY A 30 -2.78 20.91 7.09
N VAL A 31 -2.89 19.72 6.50
CA VAL A 31 -1.94 19.23 5.50
C VAL A 31 -2.02 20.05 4.22
N VAL A 32 -0.89 20.18 3.49
CA VAL A 32 -0.80 21.07 2.32
C VAL A 32 -0.83 20.25 1.04
N ARG A 33 -1.70 20.65 0.09
CA ARG A 33 -1.81 20.02 -1.24
C ARG A 33 -0.65 20.44 -2.14
N LYS A 34 0.39 19.60 -2.23
CA LYS A 34 1.63 19.84 -2.99
C LYS A 34 2.12 18.63 -3.77
N LEU A 35 1.42 17.50 -3.72
CA LEU A 35 1.80 16.31 -4.47
C LEU A 35 1.30 16.42 -5.92
N LYS A 36 2.26 16.42 -6.85
CA LYS A 36 1.99 16.42 -8.29
C LYS A 36 1.48 15.06 -8.73
N THR A 37 0.82 15.00 -9.90
CA THR A 37 0.36 13.75 -10.50
C THR A 37 1.46 12.69 -10.64
N ARG A 38 2.69 13.11 -10.99
CA ARG A 38 3.85 12.21 -11.08
C ARG A 38 4.23 11.62 -9.72
N HIS A 39 4.13 12.41 -8.65
CA HIS A 39 4.42 11.94 -7.30
C HIS A 39 3.42 10.89 -6.89
N ILE A 40 2.12 11.14 -7.06
CA ILE A 40 1.09 10.16 -6.68
C ILE A 40 1.24 8.86 -7.47
N SER A 41 1.52 8.97 -8.77
CA SER A 41 1.74 7.78 -9.60
C SER A 41 2.95 6.98 -9.15
N MET A 42 4.06 7.64 -8.78
CA MET A 42 5.29 7.00 -8.33
C MET A 42 5.22 6.51 -6.89
N ILE A 43 4.56 7.22 -5.97
CA ILE A 43 4.29 6.74 -4.61
C ILE A 43 3.50 5.43 -4.68
N ALA A 44 2.50 5.38 -5.56
CA ALA A 44 1.73 4.17 -5.79
C ALA A 44 2.55 3.04 -6.44
N LEU A 45 3.65 3.36 -7.16
CA LEU A 45 4.55 2.38 -7.77
C LEU A 45 5.55 1.87 -6.73
N GLY A 46 6.24 2.79 -6.06
CA GLY A 46 7.28 2.51 -5.07
C GLY A 46 6.71 1.84 -3.83
N GLY A 47 5.54 2.26 -3.38
CA GLY A 47 4.87 1.74 -2.19
C GLY A 47 4.43 0.28 -2.30
N CYS A 48 4.08 -0.21 -3.51
CA CYS A 48 3.69 -1.61 -3.70
C CYS A 48 4.85 -2.52 -4.10
N ILE A 49 5.90 -1.98 -4.73
CA ILE A 49 7.08 -2.76 -5.11
C ILE A 49 8.05 -2.74 -3.91
N GLY A 50 8.06 -3.82 -3.14
CA GLY A 50 8.80 -3.93 -1.88
C GLY A 50 9.53 -5.26 -1.68
N THR A 51 9.84 -5.53 -0.42
CA THR A 51 10.37 -6.81 0.08
C THR A 51 9.48 -7.98 -0.29
N GLY A 52 8.16 -7.78 -0.37
CA GLY A 52 7.21 -8.77 -0.88
C GLY A 52 7.64 -9.37 -2.23
N LEU A 53 7.81 -8.53 -3.25
CA LEU A 53 8.21 -9.02 -4.58
C LEU A 53 9.66 -9.53 -4.61
N PHE A 54 10.61 -8.78 -4.06
CA PHE A 54 12.02 -9.11 -4.23
C PHE A 54 12.52 -10.23 -3.31
N MET A 55 11.96 -10.39 -2.12
CA MET A 55 12.47 -11.33 -1.12
C MET A 55 11.50 -12.49 -0.90
N THR A 56 10.19 -12.22 -0.85
CA THR A 56 9.22 -13.25 -0.46
C THR A 56 8.70 -14.09 -1.63
N SER A 57 8.86 -13.62 -2.88
CA SER A 57 8.45 -14.35 -4.10
C SER A 57 9.07 -15.74 -4.24
N GLY A 58 10.28 -15.94 -3.70
CA GLY A 58 10.94 -17.25 -3.70
C GLY A 58 10.16 -18.27 -2.88
N GLY A 59 9.64 -17.86 -1.72
CA GLY A 59 8.78 -18.68 -0.87
C GLY A 59 7.47 -19.08 -1.55
N THR A 60 6.87 -18.18 -2.34
CA THR A 60 5.68 -18.51 -3.14
C THR A 60 5.95 -19.67 -4.09
N ILE A 61 7.05 -19.60 -4.84
CA ILE A 61 7.38 -20.62 -5.84
C ILE A 61 7.80 -21.92 -5.15
N ALA A 62 8.60 -21.84 -4.08
CA ALA A 62 9.04 -23.02 -3.34
C ALA A 62 7.88 -23.80 -2.70
N GLN A 63 6.87 -23.10 -2.17
CA GLN A 63 5.74 -23.73 -1.48
C GLN A 63 4.64 -24.22 -2.42
N ALA A 64 4.19 -23.40 -3.37
CA ALA A 64 3.04 -23.71 -4.23
C ALA A 64 3.43 -24.19 -5.65
N GLY A 65 4.72 -24.16 -5.97
CA GLY A 65 5.22 -24.47 -7.30
C GLY A 65 5.01 -23.32 -8.30
N PRO A 66 5.49 -23.51 -9.55
CA PRO A 66 5.50 -22.46 -10.56
C PRO A 66 4.09 -22.07 -11.03
N GLY A 67 3.18 -23.02 -11.20
CA GLY A 67 1.77 -22.75 -11.55
C GLY A 67 0.97 -22.23 -10.36
N GLY A 68 1.16 -22.82 -9.17
CA GLY A 68 0.49 -22.38 -7.96
C GLY A 68 0.81 -20.93 -7.61
N GLY A 69 2.08 -20.53 -7.73
CA GLY A 69 2.50 -19.13 -7.56
C GLY A 69 1.85 -18.18 -8.55
N LEU A 70 1.80 -18.52 -9.84
CA LEU A 70 1.14 -17.68 -10.85
C LEU A 70 -0.36 -17.53 -10.60
N VAL A 71 -1.06 -18.62 -10.24
CA VAL A 71 -2.49 -18.57 -9.92
C VAL A 71 -2.73 -17.68 -8.70
N ALA A 72 -1.92 -17.79 -7.65
CA ALA A 72 -2.05 -16.96 -6.46
C ALA A 72 -1.86 -15.47 -6.78
N TYR A 73 -0.79 -15.10 -7.48
CA TYR A 73 -0.55 -13.70 -7.87
C TYR A 73 -1.59 -13.17 -8.87
N ALA A 74 -2.13 -14.01 -9.76
CA ALA A 74 -3.17 -13.62 -10.70
C ALA A 74 -4.51 -13.34 -9.98
N ALA A 75 -4.92 -14.25 -9.09
CA ALA A 75 -6.14 -14.06 -8.32
C ALA A 75 -6.06 -12.85 -7.37
N MET A 76 -4.91 -12.65 -6.69
CA MET A 76 -4.66 -11.44 -5.89
C MET A 76 -4.61 -10.19 -6.74
N GLY A 77 -3.93 -10.23 -7.88
CA GLY A 77 -3.87 -9.11 -8.82
C GLY A 77 -5.26 -8.68 -9.30
N ILE A 78 -6.10 -9.65 -9.67
CA ILE A 78 -7.50 -9.41 -10.05
C ILE A 78 -8.26 -8.76 -8.88
N MET A 79 -8.15 -9.29 -7.66
CA MET A 79 -8.78 -8.71 -6.47
C MET A 79 -8.32 -7.26 -6.22
N ILE A 80 -7.02 -7.00 -6.29
CA ILE A 80 -6.42 -5.67 -6.08
C ILE A 80 -6.85 -4.69 -7.17
N TYR A 81 -6.94 -5.12 -8.42
CA TYR A 81 -7.47 -4.28 -9.49
C TYR A 81 -8.88 -3.76 -9.15
N PHE A 82 -9.79 -4.64 -8.73
CA PHE A 82 -11.14 -4.21 -8.35
C PHE A 82 -11.14 -3.32 -7.10
N LEU A 83 -10.36 -3.68 -6.09
CA LEU A 83 -10.20 -2.86 -4.88
C LEU A 83 -9.72 -1.44 -5.22
N MET A 84 -8.73 -1.32 -6.10
CA MET A 84 -8.19 -0.03 -6.53
C MET A 84 -9.22 0.77 -7.34
N THR A 85 -10.03 0.12 -8.19
CA THR A 85 -11.14 0.82 -8.86
C THR A 85 -12.18 1.33 -7.86
N SER A 86 -12.51 0.54 -6.82
CA SER A 86 -13.38 0.96 -5.72
C SER A 86 -12.81 2.15 -4.96
N LEU A 87 -11.52 2.10 -4.60
CA LEU A 87 -10.84 3.18 -3.91
C LEU A 87 -10.75 4.45 -4.78
N GLY A 88 -10.50 4.31 -6.10
CA GLY A 88 -10.43 5.42 -7.03
C GLY A 88 -11.72 6.23 -7.08
N GLU A 89 -12.87 5.57 -7.04
CA GLU A 89 -14.17 6.24 -7.02
C GLU A 89 -14.41 6.99 -5.69
N LEU A 90 -14.07 6.36 -4.55
CA LEU A 90 -14.17 6.98 -3.23
C LEU A 90 -13.24 8.19 -3.09
N ALA A 91 -11.97 8.03 -3.48
CA ALA A 91 -10.92 9.03 -3.32
C ALA A 91 -11.05 10.22 -4.29
N THR A 92 -11.69 10.03 -5.45
CA THR A 92 -12.04 11.14 -6.35
C THR A 92 -13.27 11.90 -5.88
N ASN A 93 -14.24 11.24 -5.24
CA ASN A 93 -15.42 11.90 -4.67
C ASN A 93 -15.08 12.67 -3.40
N MET A 94 -14.27 12.08 -2.51
CA MET A 94 -13.90 12.65 -1.21
C MET A 94 -12.39 12.51 -0.96
N PRO A 95 -11.55 13.40 -1.54
CA PRO A 95 -10.11 13.36 -1.36
C PRO A 95 -9.71 13.86 0.04
N VAL A 96 -9.52 12.94 0.98
CA VAL A 96 -9.16 13.21 2.38
C VAL A 96 -8.02 12.31 2.85
N SER A 97 -7.13 12.82 3.71
CA SER A 97 -5.93 12.09 4.15
C SER A 97 -6.23 10.85 5.00
N GLY A 98 -7.33 10.84 5.75
CA GLY A 98 -7.78 9.65 6.49
C GLY A 98 -8.36 8.54 5.58
N SER A 99 -8.56 8.84 4.29
CA SER A 99 -8.92 7.86 3.25
C SER A 99 -10.03 6.91 3.70
N PHE A 100 -9.78 5.60 3.64
CA PHE A 100 -10.75 4.55 3.92
C PHE A 100 -11.15 4.39 5.38
N ALA A 101 -10.41 4.92 6.35
CA ALA A 101 -10.90 5.00 7.72
C ALA A 101 -12.08 6.00 7.79
N VAL A 102 -11.94 7.14 7.12
CA VAL A 102 -13.02 8.14 6.99
C VAL A 102 -14.18 7.58 6.16
N TYR A 103 -13.90 6.90 5.05
CA TYR A 103 -14.96 6.27 4.24
C TYR A 103 -15.72 5.19 5.03
N SER A 104 -15.02 4.40 5.84
CA SER A 104 -15.65 3.37 6.68
C SER A 104 -16.52 4.00 7.76
N SER A 105 -16.07 5.10 8.38
CA SER A 105 -16.87 5.85 9.34
C SER A 105 -18.13 6.44 8.71
N LYS A 106 -18.01 7.09 7.56
CA LYS A 106 -19.11 7.82 6.91
C LYS A 106 -20.11 6.90 6.21
N TYR A 107 -19.62 5.86 5.55
CA TYR A 107 -20.44 5.04 4.66
C TYR A 107 -20.87 3.71 5.28
N VAL A 108 -20.29 3.31 6.41
CA VAL A 108 -20.62 2.06 7.09
C VAL A 108 -21.07 2.30 8.53
N ASP A 109 -20.14 2.61 9.42
CA ASP A 109 -20.35 2.76 10.87
C ASP A 109 -19.13 3.49 11.47
N PRO A 110 -19.29 4.52 12.32
CA PRO A 110 -18.18 5.16 13.01
C PRO A 110 -17.25 4.18 13.75
N ALA A 111 -17.78 3.11 14.32
CA ALA A 111 -16.97 2.08 14.97
C ALA A 111 -16.07 1.32 13.97
N LEU A 112 -16.54 1.15 12.73
CA LEU A 112 -15.70 0.55 11.68
C LEU A 112 -14.60 1.51 11.26
N GLY A 113 -14.88 2.81 11.14
CA GLY A 113 -13.87 3.82 10.87
C GLY A 113 -12.75 3.84 11.92
N PHE A 114 -13.12 3.78 13.20
CA PHE A 114 -12.17 3.65 14.31
C PHE A 114 -11.32 2.39 14.18
N ALA A 115 -11.95 1.22 14.00
CA ALA A 115 -11.23 -0.05 13.92
C ALA A 115 -10.29 -0.13 12.70
N MET A 116 -10.75 0.32 11.52
CA MET A 116 -9.93 0.33 10.29
C MET A 116 -8.75 1.29 10.37
N GLY A 117 -8.93 2.45 11.02
CA GLY A 117 -7.83 3.41 11.18
C GLY A 117 -6.69 2.85 12.05
N TRP A 118 -7.03 2.20 13.17
CA TRP A 118 -6.06 1.56 14.06
C TRP A 118 -5.43 0.30 13.44
N ASP A 119 -6.23 -0.52 12.75
CA ASP A 119 -5.75 -1.70 12.00
C ASP A 119 -4.69 -1.32 10.97
N TYR A 120 -4.99 -0.32 10.14
CA TYR A 120 -4.08 0.13 9.09
C TYR A 120 -2.82 0.81 9.65
N TRP A 121 -2.96 1.62 10.71
CA TRP A 121 -1.81 2.24 11.35
C TRP A 121 -0.89 1.19 11.98
N LEU A 122 -1.45 0.17 12.64
CA LEU A 122 -0.69 -0.95 13.21
C LEU A 122 0.01 -1.78 12.12
N ASN A 123 -0.69 -2.07 11.01
CA ASN A 123 -0.10 -2.75 9.85
C ASN A 123 1.21 -2.08 9.41
N TRP A 124 1.15 -0.77 9.11
CA TRP A 124 2.32 -0.05 8.63
C TRP A 124 3.41 0.12 9.68
N ALA A 125 3.05 0.29 10.96
CA ALA A 125 4.03 0.37 12.03
C ALA A 125 4.81 -0.95 12.20
N ILE A 126 4.15 -2.11 12.08
CA ILE A 126 4.82 -3.40 12.20
C ILE A 126 5.54 -3.80 10.91
N ALA A 127 4.94 -3.53 9.74
CA ALA A 127 5.59 -3.74 8.46
C ALA A 127 6.86 -2.90 8.33
N GLY A 128 6.81 -1.62 8.75
CA GLY A 128 7.97 -0.72 8.78
C GLY A 128 9.10 -1.26 9.66
N ALA A 129 8.79 -1.73 10.86
CA ALA A 129 9.78 -2.39 11.73
C ALA A 129 10.38 -3.66 11.10
N THR A 130 9.57 -4.41 10.35
CA THR A 130 10.01 -5.62 9.64
C THR A 130 11.00 -5.30 8.52
N ASP A 131 10.66 -4.31 7.70
CA ASP A 131 11.50 -3.85 6.61
C ASP A 131 12.80 -3.21 7.13
N ILE A 132 12.75 -2.42 8.22
CA ILE A 132 13.95 -1.83 8.86
C ILE A 132 14.91 -2.92 9.34
N SER A 133 14.41 -3.96 10.01
CA SER A 133 15.24 -5.11 10.42
C SER A 133 15.83 -5.85 9.22
N THR A 134 15.06 -5.98 8.15
CA THR A 134 15.51 -6.62 6.91
C THR A 134 16.61 -5.80 6.23
N ALA A 135 16.51 -4.47 6.22
CA ALA A 135 17.57 -3.59 5.73
C ALA A 135 18.86 -3.76 6.53
N ALA A 136 18.78 -3.92 7.85
CA ALA A 136 19.95 -4.18 8.68
C ALA A 136 20.66 -5.49 8.29
N LEU A 137 19.91 -6.55 8.01
CA LEU A 137 20.46 -7.82 7.50
C LEU A 137 21.13 -7.65 6.13
N LEU A 138 20.55 -6.84 5.24
CA LEU A 138 21.19 -6.53 3.96
C LEU A 138 22.48 -5.73 4.12
N MET A 139 22.56 -4.81 5.08
CA MET A 139 23.78 -4.05 5.34
C MET A 139 24.94 -4.94 5.81
N GLN A 140 24.64 -6.03 6.52
CA GLN A 140 25.64 -7.04 6.91
C GLN A 140 26.28 -7.76 5.72
N PHE A 141 25.69 -7.70 4.53
CA PHE A 141 26.36 -8.19 3.31
C PHE A 141 27.65 -7.40 3.01
N TRP A 142 27.64 -6.08 3.18
CA TRP A 142 28.83 -5.23 2.96
C TRP A 142 29.62 -4.98 4.23
N PHE A 143 28.96 -5.01 5.40
CA PHE A 143 29.56 -4.76 6.70
C PHE A 143 29.24 -5.90 7.69
N PRO A 144 29.81 -7.11 7.52
CA PRO A 144 29.41 -8.30 8.28
C PRO A 144 29.55 -8.16 9.80
N ASP A 145 30.60 -7.45 10.24
CA ASP A 145 30.91 -7.29 11.66
C ASP A 145 30.13 -6.16 12.34
N SER A 146 29.28 -5.46 11.59
CA SER A 146 28.51 -4.34 12.12
C SER A 146 27.24 -4.79 12.85
N PRO A 147 26.93 -4.21 14.03
CA PRO A 147 25.70 -4.54 14.74
C PRO A 147 24.47 -4.08 13.94
N GLY A 148 23.50 -4.98 13.71
CA GLY A 148 22.31 -4.67 12.91
C GLY A 148 21.49 -3.47 13.43
N TRP A 149 21.43 -3.27 14.75
CA TRP A 149 20.70 -2.15 15.35
C TRP A 149 21.20 -0.77 14.90
N VAL A 150 22.49 -0.64 14.56
CA VAL A 150 23.07 0.61 14.05
C VAL A 150 22.44 0.98 12.72
N TRP A 151 22.27 0.00 11.83
CA TRP A 151 21.62 0.19 10.54
C TRP A 151 20.12 0.42 10.67
N SER A 152 19.45 -0.28 11.59
CA SER A 152 18.04 -0.04 11.89
C SER A 152 17.79 1.40 12.37
N LEU A 153 18.61 1.89 13.30
CA LEU A 153 18.52 3.26 13.80
C LEU A 153 18.86 4.29 12.72
N THR A 154 19.87 4.01 11.90
CA THR A 154 20.24 4.87 10.76
C THR A 154 19.08 5.00 9.78
N MET A 155 18.40 3.88 9.44
CA MET A 155 17.22 3.90 8.60
C MET A 155 16.11 4.75 9.21
N LEU A 156 15.79 4.58 10.49
CA LEU A 156 14.77 5.40 11.17
C LEU A 156 15.10 6.89 11.12
N ILE A 157 16.36 7.28 11.32
CA ILE A 157 16.79 8.68 11.23
C ILE A 157 16.60 9.21 9.80
N ILE A 158 16.98 8.43 8.78
CA ILE A 158 16.77 8.81 7.37
C ILE A 158 15.27 9.02 7.10
N ILE A 159 14.42 8.06 7.51
CA ILE A 159 12.97 8.13 7.33
C ILE A 159 12.36 9.35 8.04
N PHE A 160 12.79 9.61 9.27
CA PHE A 160 12.39 10.81 10.01
C PHE A 160 12.75 12.07 9.23
N CYS A 161 14.00 12.21 8.77
CA CYS A 161 14.45 13.36 8.01
C CYS A 161 13.64 13.54 6.72
N LEU A 162 13.40 12.47 5.97
CA LEU A 162 12.63 12.52 4.72
C LEU A 162 11.18 13.01 4.94
N ASN A 163 10.57 12.64 6.07
CA ASN A 163 9.18 12.96 6.36
C ASN A 163 8.97 14.25 7.17
N ALA A 164 9.98 14.72 7.92
CA ALA A 164 9.83 15.84 8.85
C ALA A 164 9.89 17.23 8.19
N PHE A 165 10.58 17.39 7.05
CA PHE A 165 10.89 18.72 6.51
C PHE A 165 9.81 19.29 5.56
N VAL A 166 9.52 18.62 4.43
CA VAL A 166 8.56 19.10 3.41
C VAL A 166 7.97 17.93 2.62
N VAL A 167 6.65 17.90 2.44
CA VAL A 167 5.92 16.87 1.66
C VAL A 167 6.43 16.73 0.20
N SER A 168 6.88 17.82 -0.41
CA SER A 168 7.44 17.76 -1.77
C SER A 168 8.80 17.05 -1.82
N ALA A 169 9.59 17.12 -0.75
CA ALA A 169 10.87 16.38 -0.67
C ALA A 169 10.61 14.87 -0.62
N PHE A 170 9.60 14.45 0.17
CA PHE A 170 9.10 13.07 0.15
C PHE A 170 8.72 12.63 -1.26
N GLY A 171 7.92 13.41 -1.99
CA GLY A 171 7.47 13.05 -3.35
C GLY A 171 8.60 12.94 -4.38
N GLU A 172 9.63 13.78 -4.31
CA GLU A 172 10.80 13.69 -5.20
C GLU A 172 11.70 12.50 -4.84
N THR A 173 11.98 12.27 -3.55
CA THR A 173 12.76 11.10 -3.12
C THR A 173 12.08 9.81 -3.57
N GLU A 174 10.76 9.72 -3.37
CA GLU A 174 9.99 8.54 -3.75
C GLU A 174 9.99 8.32 -5.27
N PHE A 175 9.95 9.40 -6.06
CA PHE A 175 10.07 9.31 -7.52
C PHE A 175 11.36 8.59 -7.94
N TRP A 176 12.51 8.99 -7.38
CA TRP A 176 13.80 8.39 -7.73
C TRP A 176 13.96 6.98 -7.19
N LEU A 177 13.56 6.73 -5.93
CA LEU A 177 13.63 5.39 -5.34
C LEU A 177 12.78 4.39 -6.12
N ALA A 178 11.54 4.76 -6.49
CA ALA A 178 10.67 3.90 -7.28
C ALA A 178 11.21 3.66 -8.70
N LEU A 179 11.87 4.64 -9.32
CA LEU A 179 12.46 4.49 -10.65
C LEU A 179 13.53 3.39 -10.68
N ILE A 180 14.39 3.30 -9.66
CA ILE A 180 15.42 2.25 -9.55
C ILE A 180 14.78 0.86 -9.58
N LYS A 181 13.68 0.67 -8.83
CA LYS A 181 12.96 -0.61 -8.77
C LYS A 181 12.37 -0.98 -10.12
N VAL A 182 11.67 -0.02 -10.76
CA VAL A 182 11.01 -0.24 -12.05
C VAL A 182 12.03 -0.62 -13.12
N VAL A 183 13.13 0.12 -13.23
CA VAL A 183 14.20 -0.18 -14.20
C VAL A 183 14.80 -1.57 -13.95
N THR A 184 15.05 -1.92 -12.68
CA THR A 184 15.60 -3.24 -12.33
C THR A 184 14.66 -4.37 -12.74
N ILE A 185 13.35 -4.23 -12.50
CA ILE A 185 12.37 -5.26 -12.88
C ILE A 185 12.27 -5.39 -14.40
N VAL A 186 12.31 -4.29 -15.15
CA VAL A 186 12.29 -4.34 -16.62
C VAL A 186 13.53 -5.09 -17.15
N ILE A 187 14.73 -4.76 -16.64
CA ILE A 187 15.97 -5.46 -17.00
C ILE A 187 15.88 -6.95 -16.65
N PHE A 188 15.36 -7.26 -15.46
CA PHE A 188 15.15 -8.63 -14.99
C PHE A 188 14.25 -9.42 -15.93
N ILE A 189 13.11 -8.86 -16.34
CA ILE A 189 12.16 -9.52 -17.25
C ILE A 189 12.81 -9.76 -18.61
N VAL A 190 13.49 -8.75 -19.17
CA VAL A 190 14.15 -8.87 -20.48
C VAL A 190 15.23 -9.96 -20.45
N ILE A 191 16.12 -9.94 -19.46
CA ILE A 191 17.15 -10.97 -19.27
C ILE A 191 16.51 -12.35 -19.09
N GLY A 192 15.50 -12.45 -18.24
CA GLY A 192 14.82 -13.71 -17.97
C GLY A 192 14.16 -14.31 -19.21
N LEU A 193 13.45 -13.51 -19.99
CA LEU A 193 12.83 -13.96 -21.24
C LEU A 193 13.87 -14.40 -22.27
N MET A 194 15.01 -13.70 -22.37
CA MET A 194 16.13 -14.14 -23.23
C MET A 194 16.72 -15.49 -22.79
N MET A 195 16.80 -15.76 -21.50
CA MET A 195 17.25 -17.07 -20.96
C MET A 195 16.23 -18.18 -21.24
N ILE A 196 14.93 -17.89 -21.08
CA ILE A 196 13.84 -18.86 -21.32
C ILE A 196 13.78 -19.24 -22.80
N CYS A 197 13.91 -18.26 -23.70
CA CYS A 197 13.87 -18.47 -25.16
C CYS A 197 15.17 -19.04 -25.74
N GLY A 198 16.24 -19.14 -24.94
CA GLY A 198 17.55 -19.61 -25.38
C GLY A 198 18.37 -18.60 -26.19
N ILE A 199 17.99 -17.33 -26.22
CA ILE A 199 18.74 -16.27 -26.91
C ILE A 199 20.12 -16.08 -26.23
N MET A 200 20.16 -16.23 -24.89
CA MET A 200 21.37 -16.02 -24.10
C MET A 200 22.16 -17.32 -23.83
N PHE A 201 21.46 -18.44 -23.64
CA PHE A 201 22.06 -19.73 -23.28
C PHE A 201 21.44 -20.86 -24.10
N GLN A 202 22.28 -21.80 -24.55
CA GLN A 202 21.85 -23.01 -25.24
C GLN A 202 22.25 -24.25 -24.41
N PRO A 203 21.35 -25.26 -24.24
CA PRO A 203 19.97 -25.27 -24.68
C PRO A 203 19.11 -24.27 -23.90
N ALA A 204 18.03 -23.79 -24.53
CA ALA A 204 17.05 -22.92 -23.89
C ALA A 204 16.56 -23.52 -22.56
N ILE A 205 16.42 -22.69 -21.52
CA ILE A 205 15.85 -23.16 -20.25
C ILE A 205 14.42 -23.65 -20.46
N GLY A 206 13.66 -22.92 -21.29
CA GLY A 206 12.28 -23.26 -21.63
C GLY A 206 11.37 -23.35 -20.40
N PHE A 207 10.40 -24.25 -20.47
CA PHE A 207 9.37 -24.43 -19.43
C PHE A 207 9.60 -25.66 -18.56
N LYS A 208 10.80 -26.25 -18.57
CA LYS A 208 11.07 -27.53 -17.88
C LYS A 208 10.76 -27.50 -16.38
N ASN A 209 10.91 -26.35 -15.73
CA ASN A 209 10.62 -26.20 -14.31
C ASN A 209 9.11 -26.25 -13.99
N PHE A 210 8.23 -25.99 -14.97
CA PHE A 210 6.77 -26.12 -14.80
C PHE A 210 6.31 -27.57 -14.70
N THR A 211 7.04 -28.50 -15.32
CA THR A 211 6.74 -29.93 -15.30
C THR A 211 7.74 -30.72 -14.46
N TYR A 212 8.59 -30.03 -13.70
CA TYR A 212 9.59 -30.67 -12.88
C TYR A 212 8.94 -31.24 -11.61
N LYS A 213 9.10 -32.54 -11.37
CA LYS A 213 8.55 -33.26 -10.21
C LYS A 213 7.05 -33.00 -10.03
N ASP A 214 6.63 -32.50 -8.86
CA ASP A 214 5.23 -32.24 -8.51
C ASP A 214 4.71 -30.91 -9.12
N GLY A 215 5.51 -30.26 -9.97
CA GLY A 215 5.09 -29.10 -10.73
C GLY A 215 3.96 -29.44 -11.72
N PRO A 216 3.07 -28.48 -12.04
CA PRO A 216 3.18 -27.06 -11.71
C PRO A 216 2.53 -26.65 -10.38
N PHE A 217 1.76 -27.52 -9.74
CA PHE A 217 0.97 -27.24 -8.54
C PHE A 217 1.43 -28.08 -7.36
N VAL A 218 2.46 -27.59 -6.66
CA VAL A 218 3.08 -28.29 -5.52
C VAL A 218 2.21 -28.07 -4.28
N GLY A 219 1.89 -29.14 -3.55
CA GLY A 219 1.06 -29.07 -2.34
C GLY A 219 -0.43 -28.76 -2.58
N GLY A 220 -0.87 -28.69 -3.84
CA GLY A 220 -2.28 -28.51 -4.22
C GLY A 220 -2.90 -27.20 -3.72
N LEU A 221 -4.23 -27.21 -3.55
CA LEU A 221 -4.99 -26.04 -3.11
C LEU A 221 -4.53 -25.47 -1.76
N PRO A 222 -4.21 -26.26 -0.72
CA PRO A 222 -3.73 -25.73 0.56
C PRO A 222 -2.45 -24.91 0.44
N ALA A 223 -1.49 -25.33 -0.39
CA ALA A 223 -0.27 -24.57 -0.63
C ALA A 223 -0.53 -23.27 -1.41
N ILE A 224 -1.42 -23.31 -2.41
CA ILE A 224 -1.88 -22.09 -3.12
C ILE A 224 -2.53 -21.11 -2.13
N MET A 225 -3.34 -21.63 -1.21
CA MET A 225 -3.99 -20.83 -0.17
C MET A 225 -2.99 -20.18 0.80
N ALA A 226 -1.94 -20.90 1.20
CA ALA A 226 -0.89 -20.37 2.05
C ALA A 226 -0.12 -19.22 1.37
N VAL A 227 0.19 -19.36 0.08
CA VAL A 227 0.94 -18.32 -0.65
C VAL A 227 0.10 -17.11 -1.04
N PHE A 228 -1.24 -17.12 -0.84
CA PHE A 228 -2.05 -15.91 -0.96
C PHE A 228 -1.64 -14.83 0.03
N LEU A 229 -1.22 -15.21 1.24
CA LEU A 229 -0.72 -14.27 2.24
C LEU A 229 0.54 -13.55 1.73
N ILE A 230 1.47 -14.31 1.14
CA ILE A 230 2.72 -13.80 0.55
C ILE A 230 2.43 -12.89 -0.65
N ALA A 231 1.54 -13.34 -1.55
CA ALA A 231 1.13 -12.55 -2.70
C ALA A 231 0.42 -11.26 -2.28
N GLY A 232 -0.50 -11.33 -1.31
CA GLY A 232 -1.18 -10.15 -0.77
C GLY A 232 -0.24 -9.18 -0.10
N TYR A 233 0.71 -9.64 0.72
CA TYR A 233 1.77 -8.79 1.27
C TYR A 233 2.52 -8.04 0.17
N SER A 234 2.78 -8.69 -0.97
CA SER A 234 3.45 -8.07 -2.11
C SER A 234 2.62 -6.98 -2.80
N PHE A 235 1.30 -6.95 -2.64
CA PHE A 235 0.41 -5.93 -3.20
C PHE A 235 -0.01 -4.82 -2.21
N GLN A 236 0.34 -4.95 -0.93
CA GLN A 236 0.12 -3.88 0.06
C GLN A 236 0.85 -2.59 -0.36
N GLY A 237 0.32 -1.44 0.02
CA GLY A 237 0.85 -0.13 -0.41
C GLY A 237 0.22 0.42 -1.68
N THR A 238 -0.53 -0.39 -2.44
CA THR A 238 -1.33 0.13 -3.56
C THR A 238 -2.42 1.10 -3.08
N GLU A 239 -2.99 0.87 -1.89
CA GLU A 239 -4.03 1.70 -1.27
C GLU A 239 -3.56 3.07 -0.77
N VAL A 240 -2.25 3.30 -0.71
CA VAL A 240 -1.66 4.60 -0.31
C VAL A 240 -2.06 5.73 -1.27
N VAL A 241 -2.48 5.41 -2.50
CA VAL A 241 -3.13 6.36 -3.41
C VAL A 241 -4.32 7.08 -2.74
N GLY A 242 -5.12 6.37 -1.94
CA GLY A 242 -6.25 6.97 -1.24
C GLY A 242 -5.80 7.96 -0.16
N VAL A 243 -4.75 7.62 0.59
CA VAL A 243 -4.19 8.50 1.65
C VAL A 243 -3.56 9.76 1.04
N THR A 244 -2.85 9.60 -0.08
CA THR A 244 -2.20 10.70 -0.80
C THR A 244 -3.19 11.59 -1.57
N ALA A 245 -4.40 11.11 -1.86
CA ALA A 245 -5.43 11.90 -2.56
C ALA A 245 -5.76 13.20 -1.83
N GLY A 246 -5.75 13.22 -0.49
CA GLY A 246 -5.99 14.42 0.32
C GLY A 246 -4.94 15.53 0.16
N GLU A 247 -3.70 15.17 -0.21
CA GLU A 247 -2.56 16.08 -0.41
C GLU A 247 -2.22 16.29 -1.90
N SER A 248 -3.06 15.77 -2.81
CA SER A 248 -2.95 15.98 -4.25
C SER A 248 -3.30 17.42 -4.65
N GLU A 249 -2.54 17.99 -5.58
CA GLU A 249 -2.90 19.27 -6.22
C GLU A 249 -4.16 19.14 -7.09
N ASP A 250 -4.30 18.02 -7.80
CA ASP A 250 -5.46 17.69 -8.61
C ASP A 250 -5.84 16.20 -8.43
N PRO A 251 -6.58 15.86 -7.36
CA PRO A 251 -6.99 14.48 -7.11
C PRO A 251 -7.92 13.94 -8.20
N SER A 252 -8.63 14.81 -8.92
CA SER A 252 -9.58 14.39 -9.95
C SER A 252 -8.91 13.78 -11.18
N GLN A 253 -7.68 14.19 -11.48
CA GLN A 253 -6.87 13.62 -12.55
C GLN A 253 -5.79 12.67 -12.03
N ALA A 254 -5.19 12.99 -10.89
CA ALA A 254 -4.06 12.22 -10.37
C ALA A 254 -4.47 10.83 -9.86
N VAL A 255 -5.59 10.73 -9.14
CA VAL A 255 -6.07 9.45 -8.62
C VAL A 255 -6.45 8.50 -9.76
N PRO A 256 -7.30 8.88 -10.75
CA PRO A 256 -7.64 7.99 -11.86
C PRO A 256 -6.42 7.49 -12.64
N LYS A 257 -5.43 8.36 -12.90
CA LYS A 257 -4.19 7.97 -13.58
C LYS A 257 -3.41 6.92 -12.79
N ALA A 258 -3.28 7.11 -11.48
CA ALA A 258 -2.61 6.14 -10.61
C ALA A 258 -3.36 4.79 -10.62
N ILE A 259 -4.68 4.80 -10.43
CA ILE A 259 -5.53 3.59 -10.42
C ILE A 259 -5.49 2.86 -11.77
N ASN A 260 -5.65 3.56 -12.89
CA ASN A 260 -5.63 2.93 -14.22
C ASN A 260 -4.30 2.27 -14.55
N SER A 261 -3.19 2.80 -14.00
CA SER A 261 -1.89 2.17 -14.19
C SER A 261 -1.70 0.89 -13.38
N VAL A 262 -2.49 0.63 -12.33
CA VAL A 262 -2.40 -0.58 -11.49
C VAL A 262 -2.47 -1.87 -12.31
N PHE A 263 -3.31 -1.93 -13.34
CA PHE A 263 -3.42 -3.10 -14.21
C PHE A 263 -2.06 -3.50 -14.81
N TRP A 264 -1.37 -2.56 -15.46
CA TRP A 264 -0.07 -2.81 -16.06
C TRP A 264 1.00 -3.15 -15.03
N ARG A 265 0.89 -2.59 -13.82
CA ARG A 265 1.79 -2.90 -12.70
C ARG A 265 1.63 -4.35 -12.23
N ILE A 266 0.41 -4.83 -12.09
CA ILE A 266 0.11 -6.22 -11.72
C ILE A 266 0.72 -7.19 -12.74
N VAL A 267 0.48 -6.93 -14.03
CA VAL A 267 1.00 -7.80 -15.09
C VAL A 267 2.53 -7.77 -15.14
N LEU A 268 3.12 -6.57 -15.21
CA LEU A 268 4.54 -6.44 -15.45
C LEU A 268 5.37 -6.78 -14.20
N PHE A 269 5.07 -6.18 -13.06
CA PHE A 269 5.93 -6.34 -11.88
C PHE A 269 5.73 -7.66 -11.16
N TYR A 270 4.52 -8.22 -11.20
CA TYR A 270 4.21 -9.42 -10.42
C TYR A 270 4.09 -10.65 -11.31
N LEU A 271 3.14 -10.68 -12.26
CA LEU A 271 2.91 -11.89 -13.04
C LEU A 271 4.12 -12.27 -13.91
N LEU A 272 4.69 -11.31 -14.65
CA LEU A 272 5.88 -11.59 -15.47
C LEU A 272 7.10 -11.91 -14.61
N SER A 273 7.31 -11.21 -13.50
CA SER A 273 8.43 -11.52 -12.61
C SER A 273 8.32 -12.92 -12.01
N ILE A 274 7.16 -13.28 -11.45
CA ILE A 274 6.92 -14.62 -10.91
C ILE A 274 7.06 -15.67 -11.98
N PHE A 275 6.54 -15.43 -13.19
CA PHE A 275 6.70 -16.31 -14.33
C PHE A 275 8.17 -16.55 -14.68
N VAL A 276 8.97 -15.49 -14.76
CA VAL A 276 10.40 -15.57 -15.07
C VAL A 276 11.15 -16.35 -13.98
N ILE A 277 10.91 -16.04 -12.70
CA ILE A 277 11.54 -16.77 -11.58
C ILE A 277 11.16 -18.25 -11.64
N ALA A 278 9.87 -18.55 -11.81
CA ALA A 278 9.31 -19.91 -11.87
C ALA A 278 9.82 -20.72 -13.07
N ALA A 279 10.03 -20.06 -14.22
CA ALA A 279 10.57 -20.70 -15.41
C ALA A 279 12.07 -21.01 -15.26
N ILE A 280 12.85 -20.14 -14.61
CA ILE A 280 14.32 -20.24 -14.54
C ILE A 280 14.80 -21.05 -13.34
N ILE A 281 14.15 -20.92 -12.19
CA ILE A 281 14.57 -21.53 -10.93
C ILE A 281 13.62 -22.67 -10.57
N PRO A 282 14.11 -23.91 -10.39
CA PRO A 282 13.27 -25.01 -9.94
C PRO A 282 12.74 -24.72 -8.54
N TYR A 283 11.48 -25.04 -8.26
CA TYR A 283 10.85 -24.79 -6.94
C TYR A 283 11.58 -25.47 -5.77
N THR A 284 12.33 -26.54 -6.04
CA THR A 284 13.13 -27.24 -5.04
C THR A 284 14.50 -26.59 -4.77
N ASN A 285 14.80 -25.42 -5.35
CA ASN A 285 16.07 -24.75 -5.10
C ASN A 285 16.10 -24.25 -3.64
N PRO A 286 17.09 -24.67 -2.83
CA PRO A 286 17.15 -24.29 -1.41
C PRO A 286 17.27 -22.78 -1.21
N ASN A 287 17.84 -22.05 -2.18
CA ASN A 287 18.00 -20.60 -2.10
C ASN A 287 16.69 -19.82 -2.32
N LEU A 288 15.58 -20.48 -2.70
CA LEU A 288 14.26 -19.83 -2.78
C LEU A 288 13.61 -19.64 -1.41
N LEU A 289 13.94 -20.50 -0.45
CA LEU A 289 13.47 -20.42 0.94
C LEU A 289 14.42 -19.54 1.73
N GLY A 290 14.42 -18.24 1.43
CA GLY A 290 15.31 -17.25 2.05
C GLY A 290 15.04 -16.95 3.53
N ALA A 291 14.56 -17.92 4.32
CA ALA A 291 14.15 -17.71 5.71
C ALA A 291 14.45 -18.86 6.69
N SER A 292 15.00 -20.01 6.28
CA SER A 292 15.10 -21.18 7.19
C SER A 292 16.45 -21.40 7.87
N ASP A 293 17.56 -20.81 7.41
CA ASP A 293 18.85 -20.95 8.09
C ASP A 293 19.68 -19.68 7.87
N ALA A 294 20.59 -19.38 8.79
CA ALA A 294 21.33 -18.12 8.97
C ALA A 294 22.24 -17.64 7.81
N ASN A 295 21.98 -18.05 6.57
CA ASN A 295 22.62 -17.54 5.38
C ASN A 295 21.78 -16.40 4.78
N VAL A 296 22.46 -15.29 4.48
CA VAL A 296 21.95 -14.05 3.88
C VAL A 296 20.82 -14.33 2.88
N THR A 297 19.62 -13.80 3.16
CA THR A 297 18.43 -13.91 2.32
C THR A 297 18.77 -13.55 0.87
N MET A 298 18.78 -14.55 -0.02
CA MET A 298 19.07 -14.32 -1.43
C MET A 298 17.77 -14.04 -2.18
N SER A 299 17.63 -12.83 -2.72
CA SER A 299 16.51 -12.51 -3.61
C SER A 299 16.50 -13.46 -4.82
N PRO A 300 15.34 -13.99 -5.25
CA PRO A 300 15.26 -14.78 -6.49
C PRO A 300 15.75 -14.00 -7.71
N PHE A 301 15.64 -12.67 -7.69
CA PHE A 301 16.20 -11.79 -8.72
C PHE A 301 17.72 -11.90 -8.77
N THR A 302 18.37 -11.95 -7.61
CA THR A 302 19.82 -12.22 -7.51
C THR A 302 20.18 -13.56 -8.14
N ILE A 303 19.42 -14.62 -7.86
CA ILE A 303 19.69 -15.96 -8.40
C ILE A 303 19.60 -15.97 -9.92
N VAL A 304 18.59 -15.33 -10.51
CA VAL A 304 18.46 -15.22 -11.98
C VAL A 304 19.63 -14.42 -12.57
N PHE A 305 20.00 -13.28 -11.98
CA PHE A 305 21.13 -12.49 -12.49
C PHE A 305 22.48 -13.20 -12.35
N GLN A 306 22.68 -13.97 -11.28
CA GLN A 306 23.84 -14.85 -11.15
C GLN A 306 23.85 -15.93 -12.24
N LYS A 307 22.71 -16.57 -12.50
CA LYS A 307 22.56 -17.53 -13.61
C LYS A 307 22.76 -16.88 -14.99
N ALA A 308 22.49 -15.58 -15.12
CA ALA A 308 22.76 -14.80 -16.32
C ALA A 308 24.24 -14.41 -16.48
N GLY A 309 25.11 -14.74 -15.52
CA GLY A 309 26.55 -14.44 -15.57
C GLY A 309 26.93 -13.05 -15.05
N LEU A 310 26.02 -12.33 -14.37
CA LEU A 310 26.33 -11.02 -13.82
C LEU A 310 27.18 -11.17 -12.54
N ALA A 311 28.49 -10.91 -12.65
CA ALA A 311 29.44 -11.06 -11.54
C ALA A 311 29.07 -10.26 -10.28
N ALA A 312 28.48 -9.07 -10.44
CA ALA A 312 28.06 -8.19 -9.35
C ALA A 312 26.58 -8.38 -8.94
N ALA A 313 25.90 -9.44 -9.38
CA ALA A 313 24.47 -9.65 -9.17
C ALA A 313 24.03 -9.50 -7.71
N ALA A 314 24.77 -10.11 -6.77
CA ALA A 314 24.43 -10.05 -5.35
C ALA A 314 24.51 -8.63 -4.78
N SER A 315 25.61 -7.90 -5.04
CA SER A 315 25.76 -6.53 -4.54
C SER A 315 24.76 -5.57 -5.20
N VAL A 316 24.54 -5.67 -6.52
CA VAL A 316 23.58 -4.81 -7.22
C VAL A 316 22.17 -5.05 -6.71
N MET A 317 21.76 -6.31 -6.59
CA MET A 317 20.41 -6.62 -6.12
C MET A 317 20.20 -6.28 -4.65
N ASN A 318 21.17 -6.52 -3.78
CA ASN A 318 21.06 -6.09 -2.38
C ASN A 318 20.89 -4.56 -2.30
N ALA A 319 21.60 -3.80 -3.13
CA ALA A 319 21.43 -2.34 -3.18
C ALA A 319 20.03 -1.95 -3.67
N VAL A 320 19.52 -2.60 -4.72
CA VAL A 320 18.14 -2.37 -5.20
C VAL A 320 17.11 -2.71 -4.12
N VAL A 321 17.25 -3.85 -3.44
CA VAL A 321 16.34 -4.25 -2.36
C VAL A 321 16.41 -3.26 -1.19
N LEU A 322 17.60 -2.76 -0.84
CA LEU A 322 17.77 -1.74 0.19
C LEU A 322 17.04 -0.43 -0.18
N THR A 323 17.19 0.04 -1.43
CA THR A 323 16.42 1.20 -1.91
C THR A 323 14.91 0.92 -1.93
N SER A 324 14.54 -0.34 -2.17
CA SER A 324 13.16 -0.80 -2.16
C SER A 324 12.54 -0.72 -0.78
N ILE A 325 13.25 -1.20 0.23
CA ILE A 325 12.89 -1.11 1.65
C ILE A 325 12.77 0.35 2.07
N LEU A 326 13.77 1.17 1.76
CA LEU A 326 13.77 2.58 2.15
C LEU A 326 12.51 3.31 1.63
N SER A 327 12.12 3.05 0.38
CA SER A 327 10.91 3.65 -0.21
C SER A 327 9.61 3.09 0.39
N ALA A 328 9.55 1.78 0.70
CA ALA A 328 8.39 1.18 1.35
C ALA A 328 8.17 1.74 2.77
N VAL A 329 9.22 1.78 3.61
CA VAL A 329 9.17 2.34 4.96
C VAL A 329 8.88 3.84 4.93
N ASN A 330 9.45 4.58 3.98
CA ASN A 330 9.18 6.00 3.79
C ASN A 330 7.71 6.26 3.47
N THR A 331 7.14 5.46 2.56
CA THR A 331 5.72 5.51 2.19
C THR A 331 4.83 5.09 3.37
N GLY A 332 5.23 4.09 4.14
CA GLY A 332 4.53 3.63 5.34
C GLY A 332 4.48 4.70 6.43
N ALA A 333 5.62 5.31 6.77
CA ALA A 333 5.69 6.41 7.75
C ALA A 333 4.84 7.61 7.30
N TYR A 334 4.85 7.93 6.00
CA TYR A 334 3.96 8.93 5.42
C TYR A 334 2.49 8.52 5.62
N ALA A 335 2.08 7.32 5.21
CA ALA A 335 0.70 6.87 5.29
C ALA A 335 0.19 6.80 6.73
N SER A 336 0.97 6.23 7.65
CA SER A 336 0.67 6.13 9.08
C SER A 336 0.50 7.48 9.75
N SER A 337 1.42 8.42 9.50
CA SER A 337 1.32 9.76 10.10
C SER A 337 0.06 10.51 9.65
N ARG A 338 -0.38 10.33 8.39
CA ARG A 338 -1.61 10.94 7.85
C ARG A 338 -2.86 10.24 8.36
N MET A 339 -2.82 8.91 8.47
CA MET A 339 -3.91 8.12 9.04
C MET A 339 -4.15 8.54 10.50
N LEU A 340 -3.09 8.57 11.31
CA LEU A 340 -3.16 8.95 12.72
C LEU A 340 -3.56 10.42 12.92
N TYR A 341 -3.10 11.32 12.05
CA TYR A 341 -3.58 12.70 11.99
C TYR A 341 -5.08 12.78 11.69
N GLY A 342 -5.57 12.05 10.69
CA GLY A 342 -6.99 11.97 10.34
C GLY A 342 -7.84 11.44 11.49
N MET A 343 -7.43 10.33 12.08
CA MET A 343 -8.07 9.76 13.27
C MET A 343 -8.14 10.76 14.43
N ALA A 344 -7.07 11.53 14.67
CA ALA A 344 -7.07 12.54 15.73
C ALA A 344 -8.01 13.72 15.44
N LYS A 345 -8.23 14.07 14.16
CA LYS A 345 -9.24 15.06 13.76
C LYS A 345 -10.67 14.57 13.98
N ASP A 346 -10.90 13.27 13.78
CA ASP A 346 -12.21 12.63 13.96
C ASP A 346 -12.46 12.20 15.42
N GLY A 347 -11.52 12.46 16.33
CA GLY A 347 -11.65 12.12 17.76
C GLY A 347 -11.35 10.66 18.09
N TYR A 348 -10.80 9.89 17.15
CA TYR A 348 -10.42 8.48 17.31
C TYR A 348 -9.01 8.27 17.89
N ALA A 349 -8.20 9.33 17.92
CA ALA A 349 -6.86 9.32 18.49
C ALA A 349 -6.61 10.59 19.35
N PRO A 350 -5.62 10.57 20.26
CA PRO A 350 -5.26 11.72 21.09
C PRO A 350 -5.11 13.05 20.31
N LYS A 351 -5.71 14.13 20.82
CA LYS A 351 -5.79 15.43 20.15
C LYS A 351 -4.45 16.00 19.68
N PHE A 352 -3.36 15.73 20.41
CA PHE A 352 -2.02 16.25 20.06
C PHE A 352 -1.51 15.70 18.71
N LEU A 353 -1.96 14.51 18.30
CA LEU A 353 -1.63 13.88 17.02
C LEU A 353 -2.31 14.57 15.83
N GLY A 354 -3.38 15.34 16.09
CA GLY A 354 -4.12 16.11 15.08
C GLY A 354 -3.52 17.49 14.77
N THR A 355 -2.27 17.73 15.19
CA THR A 355 -1.54 18.99 14.96
C THR A 355 -0.57 18.87 13.79
N THR A 356 -0.29 20.00 13.12
CA THR A 356 0.66 20.07 12.00
C THR A 356 1.67 21.19 12.22
N THR A 357 2.86 21.04 11.65
CA THR A 357 3.85 22.13 11.57
C THR A 357 3.38 23.24 10.63
N LYS A 358 4.04 24.40 10.65
CA LYS A 358 3.80 25.50 9.69
C LYS A 358 3.92 25.07 8.21
N ARG A 359 4.59 23.95 7.94
CA ARG A 359 4.78 23.38 6.60
C ARG A 359 3.75 22.30 6.24
N GLY A 360 2.76 22.04 7.11
CA GLY A 360 1.70 21.06 6.89
C GLY A 360 2.07 19.61 7.18
N VAL A 361 3.14 19.38 7.95
CA VAL A 361 3.60 18.03 8.30
C VAL A 361 3.03 17.63 9.67
N PRO A 362 2.36 16.47 9.81
CA PRO A 362 1.87 15.96 11.09
C PRO A 362 2.99 15.35 11.93
N LEU A 363 3.89 16.20 12.45
CA LEU A 363 5.15 15.77 13.09
C LEU A 363 4.93 14.92 14.34
N ALA A 364 3.93 15.24 15.18
CA ALA A 364 3.62 14.44 16.36
C ALA A 364 3.23 13.00 15.99
N ALA A 365 2.35 12.85 14.99
CA ALA A 365 1.93 11.54 14.48
C ALA A 365 3.08 10.76 13.83
N LEU A 366 3.98 11.44 13.11
CA LEU A 366 5.19 10.85 12.56
C LEU A 366 6.10 10.30 13.68
N ILE A 367 6.44 11.12 14.67
CA ILE A 367 7.32 10.71 15.78
C ILE A 367 6.70 9.53 16.54
N THR A 368 5.41 9.59 16.85
CA THR A 368 4.72 8.47 17.52
C THR A 368 4.82 7.18 16.70
N THR A 369 4.63 7.24 15.39
CA THR A 369 4.76 6.07 14.51
C THR A 369 6.19 5.52 14.54
N LEU A 370 7.21 6.38 14.36
CA LEU A 370 8.62 5.95 14.35
C LEU A 370 9.08 5.41 15.71
N CYS A 371 8.55 5.92 16.83
CA CYS A 371 8.82 5.37 18.15
C CYS A 371 8.25 3.96 18.31
N ILE A 372 7.08 3.69 17.72
CA ILE A 372 6.44 2.38 17.76
C ILE A 372 7.17 1.41 16.83
N GLU A 373 7.58 1.84 15.63
CA GLU A 373 8.49 1.08 14.77
C GLU A 373 9.80 0.76 15.51
N ALA A 374 10.36 1.75 16.22
CA ALA A 374 11.57 1.59 17.01
C ALA A 374 11.42 0.53 18.11
N LEU A 375 10.31 0.59 18.84
CA LEU A 375 9.98 -0.38 19.87
C LEU A 375 9.74 -1.78 19.28
N ALA A 376 9.03 -1.86 18.16
CA ALA A 376 8.72 -3.11 17.47
C ALA A 376 9.98 -3.80 16.95
N PHE A 377 10.92 -3.10 16.33
CA PHE A 377 12.18 -3.74 15.92
C PHE A 377 13.05 -4.06 17.14
N SER A 378 13.10 -3.18 18.15
CA SER A 378 13.86 -3.42 19.40
C SER A 378 13.35 -4.64 20.14
N SER A 379 12.12 -5.08 19.86
CA SER A 379 11.57 -6.30 20.41
C SER A 379 12.36 -7.57 20.06
N SER A 380 13.17 -7.52 19.00
CA SER A 380 14.13 -8.59 18.67
C SER A 380 15.22 -8.77 19.74
N ILE A 381 15.51 -7.74 20.54
CA ILE A 381 16.48 -7.78 21.66
C ILE A 381 15.93 -8.65 22.80
N PHE A 382 14.61 -8.64 23.02
CA PHE A 382 13.95 -9.49 24.01
C PHE A 382 13.79 -10.95 23.55
N GLY A 383 14.21 -11.26 22.32
CA GLY A 383 14.30 -12.60 21.76
C GLY A 383 13.56 -12.72 20.40
N PRO A 384 14.07 -13.55 19.48
CA PRO A 384 13.52 -13.68 18.13
C PRO A 384 12.05 -14.14 18.12
N LYS A 385 11.62 -14.90 19.14
CA LYS A 385 10.25 -15.40 19.25
C LYS A 385 9.21 -14.28 19.39
N PHE A 386 9.49 -13.26 20.21
CA PHE A 386 8.53 -12.17 20.45
C PHE A 386 8.39 -11.26 19.22
N TYR A 387 9.48 -11.04 18.51
CA TYR A 387 9.45 -10.32 17.24
C TYR A 387 8.66 -11.07 16.15
N MET A 388 8.91 -12.38 15.99
CA MET A 388 8.15 -13.20 15.03
C MET A 388 6.66 -13.31 15.40
N TRP A 389 6.35 -13.30 16.69
CA TRP A 389 4.99 -13.23 17.21
C TRP A 389 4.27 -11.96 16.74
N LEU A 390 4.92 -10.81 16.85
CA LEU A 390 4.39 -9.50 16.44
C LEU A 390 4.14 -9.43 14.92
N ILE A 391 5.05 -9.98 14.12
CA ILE A 391 4.89 -10.09 12.67
C ILE A 391 3.68 -10.97 12.32
N THR A 392 3.64 -12.18 12.89
CA THR A 392 2.56 -13.14 12.59
C THR A 392 1.21 -12.59 12.98
N ALA A 393 1.13 -11.92 14.14
CA ALA A 393 -0.09 -11.33 14.66
C ALA A 393 -0.71 -10.28 13.72
N THR A 394 0.11 -9.57 12.95
CA THR A 394 -0.34 -8.50 12.03
C THR A 394 -0.48 -8.94 10.58
N GLY A 395 -0.20 -10.20 10.24
CA GLY A 395 -0.19 -10.68 8.85
C GLY A 395 -1.51 -10.51 8.08
N LEU A 396 -2.66 -10.51 8.77
CA LEU A 396 -3.99 -10.39 8.16
C LEU A 396 -4.55 -8.96 8.11
N THR A 397 -3.91 -7.99 8.76
CA THR A 397 -4.39 -6.59 8.87
C THR A 397 -4.64 -5.95 7.51
N GLY A 398 -3.74 -6.11 6.53
CA GLY A 398 -3.93 -5.55 5.18
C GLY A 398 -5.21 -6.04 4.50
N PHE A 399 -5.56 -7.31 4.65
CA PHE A 399 -6.79 -7.88 4.08
C PHE A 399 -8.05 -7.35 4.78
N ILE A 400 -7.98 -7.14 6.09
CA ILE A 400 -9.07 -6.54 6.86
C ILE A 400 -9.32 -5.10 6.39
N SER A 401 -8.25 -4.31 6.25
CA SER A 401 -8.30 -2.96 5.68
C SER A 401 -8.91 -2.94 4.28
N TRP A 402 -8.56 -3.90 3.41
CA TRP A 402 -9.14 -4.02 2.07
C TRP A 402 -10.63 -4.38 2.09
N ILE A 403 -11.09 -5.21 3.04
CA ILE A 403 -12.53 -5.44 3.26
C ILE A 403 -13.22 -4.12 3.61
N GLY A 404 -12.62 -3.31 4.49
CA GLY A 404 -13.15 -1.98 4.85
C GLY A 404 -13.32 -1.05 3.65
N ILE A 405 -12.33 -1.01 2.75
CA ILE A 405 -12.40 -0.24 1.49
C ILE A 405 -13.53 -0.73 0.60
N ALA A 406 -13.58 -2.04 0.33
CA ALA A 406 -14.56 -2.63 -0.58
C ALA A 406 -15.99 -2.49 -0.04
N LEU A 407 -16.19 -2.66 1.28
CA LEU A 407 -17.47 -2.47 1.95
C LEU A 407 -17.92 -1.00 1.90
N SER A 408 -17.00 -0.07 2.13
CA SER A 408 -17.25 1.37 2.01
C SER A 408 -17.72 1.74 0.60
N HIS A 409 -17.05 1.23 -0.44
CA HIS A 409 -17.43 1.47 -1.83
C HIS A 409 -18.79 0.86 -2.18
N PHE A 410 -19.01 -0.39 -1.75
CA PHE A 410 -20.28 -1.08 -1.96
C PHE A 410 -21.46 -0.29 -1.39
N ARG A 411 -21.32 0.24 -0.18
CA ARG A 411 -22.37 1.03 0.47
C ARG A 411 -22.51 2.43 -0.12
N PHE A 412 -21.40 3.12 -0.38
CA PHE A 412 -21.37 4.44 -1.01
C PHE A 412 -22.17 4.44 -2.31
N ARG A 413 -21.88 3.52 -3.23
CA ARG A 413 -22.53 3.49 -4.55
C ARG A 413 -24.03 3.16 -4.47
N ARG A 414 -24.44 2.36 -3.48
CA ARG A 414 -25.86 2.09 -3.20
C ARG A 414 -26.57 3.30 -2.60
N ALA A 415 -25.93 4.02 -1.69
CA ALA A 415 -26.46 5.27 -1.14
C ALA A 415 -26.59 6.35 -2.22
N PHE A 416 -25.57 6.51 -3.07
CA PHE A 416 -25.55 7.44 -4.19
C PHE A 416 -26.79 7.27 -5.09
N LYS A 417 -27.08 6.03 -5.49
CA LYS A 417 -28.28 5.73 -6.29
C LYS A 417 -29.57 5.87 -5.49
N ALA A 418 -29.59 5.47 -4.22
CA ALA A 418 -30.78 5.55 -3.36
C ALA A 418 -31.20 6.99 -3.04
N GLN A 419 -30.26 7.93 -3.10
CA GLN A 419 -30.48 9.37 -2.93
C GLN A 419 -30.80 10.09 -4.26
N GLY A 420 -30.95 9.36 -5.37
CA GLY A 420 -31.40 9.91 -6.65
C GLY A 420 -30.29 10.40 -7.59
N HIS A 421 -29.01 10.27 -7.20
CA HIS A 421 -27.90 10.68 -8.05
C HIS A 421 -27.67 9.72 -9.22
N LYS A 422 -27.25 10.28 -10.36
CA LYS A 422 -26.84 9.55 -11.55
C LYS A 422 -25.36 9.25 -11.48
N ILE A 423 -24.99 8.01 -11.80
CA ILE A 423 -23.59 7.56 -11.81
C ILE A 423 -22.67 8.47 -12.66
N SER A 424 -23.19 9.09 -13.71
CA SER A 424 -22.47 10.04 -14.56
C SER A 424 -21.94 11.28 -13.82
N GLU A 425 -22.47 11.59 -12.63
CA GLU A 425 -22.00 12.69 -11.78
C GLU A 425 -20.63 12.41 -11.14
N LEU A 426 -20.24 11.13 -11.05
CA LEU A 426 -18.96 10.74 -10.47
C LEU A 426 -17.82 10.95 -11.46
N LYS A 427 -16.68 11.46 -10.96
CA LYS A 427 -15.49 11.75 -11.78
C LYS A 427 -14.76 10.50 -12.26
N TYR A 428 -14.85 9.42 -11.47
CA TYR A 428 -14.28 8.12 -11.79
C TYR A 428 -15.36 7.05 -11.63
N HIS A 429 -15.36 6.06 -12.51
CA HIS A 429 -16.35 4.99 -12.51
C HIS A 429 -15.67 3.64 -12.34
N ALA A 430 -15.90 3.02 -11.19
CA ALA A 430 -15.57 1.62 -10.99
C ALA A 430 -16.42 0.76 -11.95
N LYS A 431 -15.75 0.07 -12.88
CA LYS A 431 -16.41 -0.87 -13.79
C LYS A 431 -16.85 -2.12 -13.02
N LEU A 432 -17.89 -2.80 -13.51
CA LEU A 432 -18.42 -4.05 -12.94
C LEU A 432 -18.93 -3.92 -11.49
N PHE A 433 -19.51 -2.79 -11.11
CA PHE A 433 -20.28 -2.68 -9.87
C PHE A 433 -21.60 -3.48 -9.99
N PRO A 434 -22.03 -4.28 -8.99
CA PRO A 434 -21.42 -4.50 -7.68
C PRO A 434 -20.42 -5.67 -7.60
N PHE A 435 -20.17 -6.38 -8.71
CA PHE A 435 -19.29 -7.55 -8.73
C PHE A 435 -17.88 -7.25 -8.20
N GLY A 436 -17.26 -6.15 -8.61
CA GLY A 436 -15.90 -5.78 -8.19
C GLY A 436 -15.68 -5.77 -6.67
N PRO A 437 -16.38 -4.91 -5.89
CA PRO A 437 -16.22 -4.88 -4.44
C PRO A 437 -16.65 -6.18 -3.75
N LEU A 438 -17.69 -6.88 -4.24
CA LEU A 438 -18.12 -8.15 -3.64
C LEU A 438 -17.09 -9.25 -3.83
N MET A 439 -16.45 -9.32 -5.00
CA MET A 439 -15.38 -10.28 -5.27
C MET A 439 -14.13 -9.98 -4.44
N ALA A 440 -13.77 -8.70 -4.26
CA ALA A 440 -12.66 -8.32 -3.38
C ALA A 440 -12.92 -8.77 -1.93
N ILE A 441 -14.13 -8.54 -1.40
CA ILE A 441 -14.53 -9.02 -0.07
C ILE A 441 -14.44 -10.55 0.00
N ALA A 442 -14.99 -11.26 -0.98
CA ALA A 442 -15.01 -12.72 -0.99
C ALA A 442 -13.59 -13.31 -0.96
N ILE A 443 -12.68 -12.80 -1.79
CA ILE A 443 -11.29 -13.26 -1.83
C ILE A 443 -10.57 -12.93 -0.52
N CYS A 444 -10.72 -11.72 0.03
CA CYS A 444 -10.14 -11.38 1.34
C CYS A 444 -10.64 -12.31 2.46
N LEU A 445 -11.94 -12.63 2.49
CA LEU A 445 -12.50 -13.58 3.46
C LEU A 445 -11.94 -14.99 3.27
N VAL A 446 -11.82 -15.46 2.02
CA VAL A 446 -11.21 -16.76 1.70
C VAL A 446 -9.76 -16.81 2.16
N VAL A 447 -8.99 -15.73 1.96
CA VAL A 447 -7.60 -15.67 2.44
C VAL A 447 -7.54 -15.66 3.96
N ILE A 448 -8.34 -14.83 4.63
CA ILE A 448 -8.38 -14.75 6.09
C ILE A 448 -8.75 -16.10 6.70
N CYS A 449 -9.86 -16.71 6.27
CA CYS A 449 -10.33 -17.99 6.82
C CYS A 449 -9.47 -19.19 6.37
N GLY A 450 -8.75 -19.06 5.26
CA GLY A 450 -7.89 -20.11 4.71
C GLY A 450 -6.49 -20.14 5.30
N GLN A 451 -6.14 -19.25 6.23
CA GLN A 451 -4.81 -19.26 6.84
C GLN A 451 -4.66 -20.36 7.90
N ASN A 452 -3.46 -20.93 7.89
CA ASN A 452 -2.96 -21.93 8.85
C ASN A 452 -3.83 -23.20 8.97
N ILE A 453 -4.21 -23.77 7.82
CA ILE A 453 -4.91 -25.06 7.73
C ILE A 453 -4.21 -26.18 8.53
N PRO A 454 -2.86 -26.31 8.54
CA PRO A 454 -2.20 -27.32 9.34
C PRO A 454 -2.43 -27.15 10.86
N ALA A 455 -2.35 -25.93 11.39
CA ALA A 455 -2.67 -25.66 12.79
C ALA A 455 -4.12 -25.98 13.14
N LEU A 456 -5.06 -25.68 12.22
CA LEU A 456 -6.46 -26.05 12.37
C LEU A 456 -6.65 -27.58 12.39
N ALA A 457 -5.99 -28.30 11.49
CA ALA A 457 -6.09 -29.76 11.38
C ALA A 457 -5.46 -30.48 12.58
N SER A 458 -4.38 -29.94 13.13
CA SER A 458 -3.65 -30.47 14.29
C SER A 458 -4.22 -30.03 15.64
N GLY A 459 -5.21 -29.13 15.66
CA GLY A 459 -5.78 -28.59 16.89
C GLY A 459 -4.84 -27.66 17.67
N ASN A 460 -3.83 -27.07 17.02
CA ASN A 460 -2.90 -26.14 17.66
C ASN A 460 -3.56 -24.76 17.85
N TRP A 461 -4.38 -24.64 18.90
CA TRP A 461 -5.11 -23.42 19.22
C TRP A 461 -4.20 -22.21 19.50
N GLY A 462 -2.98 -22.43 20.01
CA GLY A 462 -2.02 -21.35 20.24
C GLY A 462 -1.60 -20.68 18.93
N GLU A 463 -1.23 -21.49 17.93
CA GLU A 463 -0.80 -20.99 16.62
C GLU A 463 -1.97 -20.40 15.81
N MET A 464 -3.17 -20.95 15.99
CA MET A 464 -4.41 -20.37 15.45
C MET A 464 -4.70 -19.00 16.06
N LEU A 465 -4.65 -18.86 17.39
CA LEU A 465 -4.85 -17.56 18.06
C LEU A 465 -3.83 -16.52 17.58
N MET A 466 -2.60 -16.95 17.32
CA MET A 466 -1.56 -16.09 16.75
C MET A 466 -1.86 -15.63 15.33
N THR A 467 -2.24 -16.55 14.47
CA THR A 467 -2.56 -16.27 13.06
C THR A 467 -3.74 -15.29 12.95
N TYR A 468 -4.75 -15.46 13.81
CA TYR A 468 -5.98 -14.66 13.78
C TYR A 468 -5.99 -13.49 14.78
N PHE A 469 -4.85 -13.17 15.39
CA PHE A 469 -4.77 -12.11 16.40
C PHE A 469 -5.27 -10.75 15.87
N SER A 470 -4.89 -10.37 14.65
CA SER A 470 -5.36 -9.12 14.04
C SER A 470 -6.88 -9.09 13.83
N VAL A 471 -7.50 -10.22 13.47
CA VAL A 471 -8.96 -10.32 13.35
C VAL A 471 -9.62 -10.10 14.72
N ILE A 472 -9.08 -10.74 15.77
CA ILE A 472 -9.55 -10.59 17.15
C ILE A 472 -9.38 -9.14 17.61
N LEU A 473 -8.22 -8.53 17.36
CA LEU A 473 -7.93 -7.15 17.73
C LEU A 473 -8.90 -6.19 17.06
N VAL A 474 -9.14 -6.33 15.76
CA VAL A 474 -10.09 -5.48 15.03
C VAL A 474 -11.51 -5.68 15.53
N ALA A 475 -11.91 -6.91 15.86
CA ALA A 475 -13.20 -7.18 16.47
C ALA A 475 -13.33 -6.48 17.83
N ILE A 476 -12.29 -6.54 18.68
CA ILE A 476 -12.26 -5.85 19.98
C ILE A 476 -12.35 -4.33 19.77
N LEU A 477 -11.60 -3.75 18.84
CA LEU A 477 -11.65 -2.32 18.53
C LEU A 477 -13.03 -1.90 18.02
N TYR A 478 -13.61 -2.67 17.10
CA TYR A 478 -14.93 -2.41 16.53
C TYR A 478 -16.03 -2.49 17.59
N PHE A 479 -16.15 -3.63 18.28
CA PHE A 479 -17.22 -3.84 19.27
C PHE A 479 -17.01 -2.98 20.51
N GLY A 480 -15.76 -2.80 20.96
CA GLY A 480 -15.42 -1.91 22.06
C GLY A 480 -15.92 -0.49 21.79
N TYR A 481 -15.55 0.09 20.64
CA TYR A 481 -16.01 1.43 20.27
C TYR A 481 -17.53 1.50 20.05
N LYS A 482 -18.11 0.47 19.43
CA LYS A 482 -19.55 0.40 19.15
C LYS A 482 -20.38 0.40 20.43
N PHE A 483 -19.94 -0.34 21.46
CA PHE A 483 -20.67 -0.43 22.73
C PHE A 483 -20.46 0.79 23.62
N THR A 484 -19.26 1.40 23.63
CA THR A 484 -19.00 2.61 24.43
C THR A 484 -19.65 3.85 23.85
N HIS A 485 -19.73 3.97 22.52
CA HIS A 485 -20.27 5.15 21.84
C HIS A 485 -21.64 4.92 21.20
N HIS A 486 -22.25 3.74 21.39
CA HIS A 486 -23.57 3.38 20.87
C HIS A 486 -23.75 3.71 19.38
N THR A 487 -22.76 3.37 18.57
CA THR A 487 -22.77 3.70 17.13
C THR A 487 -23.71 2.78 16.36
N HIS A 488 -24.26 3.29 15.25
CA HIS A 488 -25.15 2.54 14.38
C HIS A 488 -24.67 2.56 12.93
N ILE A 489 -25.08 1.53 12.18
CA ILE A 489 -24.81 1.48 10.74
C ILE A 489 -25.56 2.63 10.07
N VAL A 490 -24.83 3.46 9.31
CA VAL A 490 -25.37 4.65 8.64
C VAL A 490 -26.36 4.22 7.57
N LYS A 491 -27.62 4.67 7.64
CA LYS A 491 -28.65 4.32 6.65
C LYS A 491 -28.30 4.92 5.29
N LEU A 492 -28.63 4.21 4.21
CA LEU A 492 -28.28 4.63 2.85
C LEU A 492 -28.87 6.00 2.46
N LYS A 493 -30.03 6.38 2.99
CA LYS A 493 -30.69 7.66 2.71
C LYS A 493 -30.13 8.83 3.54
N ASP A 494 -29.53 8.53 4.69
CA ASP A 494 -29.02 9.54 5.64
C ASP A 494 -27.50 9.75 5.48
N MET A 495 -26.89 9.05 4.52
CA MET A 495 -25.44 9.04 4.30
C MET A 495 -25.01 10.32 3.60
N ASP A 496 -24.07 11.06 4.21
CA ASP A 496 -23.44 12.22 3.58
C ASP A 496 -22.53 11.77 2.42
N ILE A 497 -23.05 11.88 1.21
CA ILE A 497 -22.34 11.57 -0.05
C ILE A 497 -21.80 12.83 -0.75
N SER A 498 -21.91 14.00 -0.12
CA SER A 498 -21.50 15.26 -0.72
C SER A 498 -20.00 15.26 -1.04
N SER A 499 -19.64 15.66 -2.25
CA SER A 499 -18.24 15.79 -2.63
C SER A 499 -17.64 17.00 -1.93
N VAL A 500 -16.48 16.85 -1.28
CA VAL A 500 -15.73 17.98 -0.68
C VAL A 500 -15.03 18.84 -1.78
N CYS A 501 -15.25 18.52 -3.06
CA CYS A 501 -14.76 19.32 -4.17
C CYS A 501 -15.71 20.52 -4.35
N PRO A 502 -15.22 21.77 -4.35
CA PRO A 502 -16.07 22.91 -4.67
C PRO A 502 -16.52 22.72 -6.12
N THR A 503 -17.78 22.37 -6.30
CA THR A 503 -18.46 22.57 -7.58
C THR A 503 -18.31 24.06 -7.88
N ALA A 504 -17.75 24.39 -9.06
CA ALA A 504 -17.84 25.75 -9.55
C ALA A 504 -19.32 26.19 -9.45
N PRO A 505 -19.62 27.43 -9.02
CA PRO A 505 -21.01 27.86 -8.95
C PRO A 505 -21.61 27.66 -10.34
N GLU A 506 -22.73 26.95 -10.41
CA GLU A 506 -23.56 26.93 -11.60
C GLU A 506 -23.84 28.40 -11.94
N GLN A 507 -23.26 28.85 -13.05
CA GLN A 507 -23.62 30.13 -13.64
C GLN A 507 -25.03 29.95 -14.18
N GLN A 508 -26.02 30.47 -13.45
CA GLN A 508 -27.30 30.87 -14.01
C GLN A 508 -27.14 32.15 -14.81
#